data_AF-A0A3D5B8K3-F1
#
_entry.id   AF-A0A3D5B8K3-F1
#
_cell.length_a   1.000
_cell.length_b   1.000
_cell.length_c   1.000
_cell.angle_alpha   90.00
_cell.angle_beta   90.00
_cell.angle_gamma   90.00
#
_symmetry.space_group_name_H-M   'P 1'
#
loop_
_entity.id
_entity.type
_entity.pdbx_description
1 polymer ?
#
loop_
_entity_poly.entity_id
_entity_poly.type
_entity_poly.pdbx_seq_one_letter_code
_entity_poly.pdbx_strand_id
1 'polypeptide(L)' 'MAKTHLSLSHDPELKGRPSGFRIPIRSVRASVGAGFLYPITGSIRLMPGLPTRPAYYDIDIELSTGRIIGLS' A
#
# COMPACT_ATOMS: atom_id res chain seq x y z
N MET A 1 10.28 -4.08 8.03
CA MET A 1 10.95 -3.43 6.89
C MET A 1 9.89 -2.94 5.93
N ALA A 2 10.05 -1.72 5.45
CA ALA A 2 9.07 -1.05 4.62
C ALA A 2 9.62 -1.02 3.18
N LYS A 3 9.09 -1.92 2.34
CA LYS A 3 9.53 -2.20 0.96
C LYS A 3 8.32 -2.48 0.06
N THR A 4 8.54 -2.63 -1.25
CA THR A 4 7.48 -3.09 -2.16
C THR A 4 6.96 -4.48 -1.77
N HIS A 5 5.64 -4.67 -1.83
CA HIS A 5 5.00 -5.97 -1.60
C HIS A 5 5.00 -6.86 -2.85
N LEU A 6 5.32 -6.29 -4.02
CA LEU A 6 5.22 -6.97 -5.31
C LEU A 6 6.42 -7.87 -5.62
N SER A 7 7.52 -7.73 -4.88
CA SER A 7 8.75 -8.50 -5.07
C SER A 7 9.38 -8.85 -3.74
N LEU A 8 10.16 -9.95 -3.70
CA LEU A 8 11.05 -10.26 -2.57
C LEU A 8 12.17 -9.21 -2.42
N SER A 9 12.54 -8.55 -3.51
CA SER A 9 13.55 -7.49 -3.53
C SER A 9 12.98 -6.12 -3.12
N HIS A 10 13.70 -5.04 -3.45
CA HIS A 10 13.24 -3.66 -3.34
C HIS A 10 12.55 -3.16 -4.62
N ASP A 11 12.72 -3.85 -5.75
CA ASP A 11 12.22 -3.50 -7.07
C ASP A 11 10.96 -4.31 -7.40
N PRO A 12 9.81 -3.66 -7.69
CA PRO A 12 8.56 -4.35 -8.02
C PRO A 12 8.61 -5.18 -9.30
N GLU A 13 9.54 -4.91 -10.23
CA GLU A 13 9.64 -5.62 -11.51
C GLU A 13 10.34 -6.98 -11.39
N LEU A 14 11.14 -7.19 -10.33
CA LEU A 14 11.84 -8.44 -10.09
C LEU A 14 10.91 -9.51 -9.49
N LYS A 15 10.18 -10.21 -10.35
CA LYS A 15 9.20 -11.24 -9.96
C LYS A 15 9.82 -12.62 -9.70
N GLY A 16 9.05 -13.50 -9.07
CA GLY A 16 9.45 -14.88 -8.77
C GLY A 16 10.44 -14.95 -7.60
N ARG A 17 11.59 -15.61 -7.82
CA ARG A 17 12.65 -15.77 -6.82
C ARG A 17 13.94 -15.06 -7.26
N PRO A 18 13.99 -13.72 -7.20
CA PRO A 18 15.23 -13.00 -7.49
C PRO A 18 16.31 -13.41 -6.48
N SER A 19 17.56 -13.48 -6.93
CA SER A 19 18.74 -13.79 -6.11
C SER A 19 19.85 -12.76 -6.38
N GLY A 20 20.78 -12.59 -5.44
CA GLY A 20 21.92 -11.68 -5.61
C GLY A 20 21.60 -10.17 -5.59
N PHE A 21 20.38 -9.78 -5.23
CA PHE A 21 19.99 -8.37 -5.17
C PHE A 21 20.46 -7.70 -3.87
N ARG A 22 20.86 -6.44 -3.95
CA ARG A 22 21.12 -5.59 -2.77
C ARG A 22 19.85 -4.82 -2.42
N ILE A 23 19.57 -4.67 -1.12
CA ILE A 23 18.48 -3.82 -0.64
C ILE A 23 19.05 -2.45 -0.23
N PRO A 24 18.75 -1.37 -0.97
CA PRO A 24 19.12 -0.03 -0.54
C PRO A 24 18.23 0.39 0.64
N ILE A 25 18.83 0.84 1.73
CA ILE A 25 18.11 1.45 2.87
C ILE A 25 18.29 2.96 2.77
N ARG A 26 17.19 3.70 2.54
CA ARG A 26 17.24 5.16 2.39
C ARG A 26 17.13 5.88 3.74
N SER A 27 16.31 5.35 4.63
CA SER A 27 16.12 5.92 5.97
C SER A 27 15.61 4.84 6.93
N VAL A 28 15.82 5.04 8.23
CA VAL A 28 15.28 4.19 9.28
C VAL A 28 14.41 5.06 10.17
N ARG A 29 13.18 4.61 10.43
CA ARG A 29 12.26 5.28 11.35
C ARG A 29 12.04 4.42 12.59
N ALA A 30 11.81 5.08 13.71
CA ALA A 30 11.53 4.44 14.98
C ALA A 30 10.05 4.57 15.32
N SER A 31 9.38 3.45 15.51
CA SER A 31 8.05 3.41 16.16
C SER A 31 8.28 3.15 17.64
N VAL A 32 8.69 4.18 18.38
CA VAL A 32 9.10 4.07 19.79
C VAL A 32 7.99 3.48 20.66
N GLY A 33 6.73 3.89 20.44
CA GLY A 33 5.59 3.32 21.17
C GLY A 33 5.31 1.86 20.87
N ALA A 34 5.63 1.38 19.66
CA ALA A 34 5.45 -0.01 19.27
C ALA A 34 6.71 -0.88 19.50
N GLY A 35 7.82 -0.27 19.94
CA GLY A 35 9.05 -0.97 20.29
C GLY A 35 9.88 -1.49 19.11
N PHE A 36 9.72 -0.97 17.89
CA PHE A 36 10.51 -1.42 16.74
C PHE A 36 11.03 -0.30 15.83
N LEU A 37 12.15 -0.59 15.17
CA LEU A 37 12.71 0.21 14.09
C LEU A 37 12.30 -0.40 12.75
N TYR A 38 11.98 0.44 11.78
CA TYR A 38 11.67 -0.02 10.43
C TYR A 38 12.50 0.74 9.38
N PRO A 39 13.33 0.04 8.60
CA PRO A 39 14.04 0.62 7.47
C PRO A 39 13.08 0.81 6.28
N ILE A 40 13.26 1.90 5.55
CA ILE A 40 12.53 2.27 4.34
C ILE A 40 13.46 2.10 3.14
N THR A 41 13.07 1.24 2.21
CA THR A 41 13.90 0.85 1.06
C THR A 41 13.50 1.54 -0.25
N GLY A 42 12.41 2.30 -0.24
CA GLY A 42 11.87 2.98 -1.43
C GLY A 42 10.80 3.99 -1.04
N SER A 43 10.11 4.56 -2.02
CA SER A 43 8.95 5.43 -1.76
C SER A 43 7.78 4.60 -1.25
N ILE A 44 7.27 4.96 -0.08
CA ILE A 44 6.10 4.32 0.53
C ILE A 44 4.98 5.34 0.57
N ARG A 45 3.85 4.97 -0.01
CA ARG A 45 2.64 5.79 0.04
C ARG A 45 1.98 5.58 1.40
N LEU A 46 2.08 6.59 2.26
CA LEU A 46 1.38 6.62 3.55
C LEU A 46 -0.05 7.16 3.42
N MET A 47 -0.32 7.93 2.36
CA MET A 47 -1.63 8.49 2.05
C MET A 47 -2.02 8.11 0.63
N PRO A 48 -2.95 7.17 0.42
CA PRO A 48 -3.49 6.88 -0.90
C PRO A 48 -4.38 8.04 -1.37
N GLY A 49 -4.31 8.36 -2.66
CA GLY A 49 -5.23 9.31 -3.30
C GLY A 49 -6.47 8.62 -3.87
N LEU A 50 -7.43 9.42 -4.33
CA LEU A 50 -8.57 8.91 -5.08
C LEU A 50 -8.17 8.55 -6.54
N PRO A 51 -8.78 7.52 -7.13
CA PRO A 51 -8.61 7.21 -8.56
C PRO A 51 -9.35 8.22 -9.44
N THR A 52 -9.06 8.21 -10.75
CA THR A 52 -9.70 9.12 -11.74
C THR A 52 -11.23 9.06 -11.70
N ARG A 53 -11.80 7.86 -11.49
CA ARG A 53 -13.23 7.67 -11.20
C ARG A 53 -13.36 7.10 -9.79
N PRO A 54 -13.60 7.93 -8.76
CA PRO A 54 -13.84 7.48 -7.40
C PRO A 54 -15.14 6.67 -7.29
N ALA A 55 -15.17 5.72 -6.36
CA ALA A 55 -16.33 4.85 -6.15
C ALA A 55 -17.60 5.59 -5.71
N TYR A 56 -17.50 6.80 -5.12
CA TYR A 56 -18.67 7.55 -4.67
C TYR A 56 -19.66 7.91 -5.79
N TYR A 57 -19.21 7.93 -7.05
CA TYR A 57 -20.12 8.17 -8.19
C TYR A 57 -21.15 7.06 -8.35
N ASP A 58 -20.82 5.85 -7.92
CA ASP A 58 -21.63 4.64 -8.09
C ASP A 58 -22.27 4.19 -6.75
N ILE A 59 -21.98 4.91 -5.65
CA ILE A 59 -22.55 4.64 -4.32
C ILE A 59 -23.87 5.40 -4.16
N ASP A 60 -24.94 4.67 -3.89
CA ASP A 60 -26.26 5.25 -3.61
C ASP A 60 -27.08 4.37 -2.65
N ILE A 61 -28.24 4.85 -2.21
CA ILE A 61 -29.17 4.15 -1.32
C ILE A 61 -30.53 4.01 -2.00
N GLU A 62 -31.01 2.78 -2.15
CA GLU A 62 -32.35 2.50 -2.64
C GLU A 62 -33.38 2.90 -1.56
N LEU A 63 -34.15 3.97 -1.80
CA LEU A 63 -35.07 4.55 -0.82
C LEU A 63 -36.22 3.61 -0.39
N SER A 64 -36.58 2.64 -1.22
CA SER A 64 -37.67 1.69 -0.96
C SER A 64 -37.26 0.54 -0.04
N THR A 65 -36.01 0.08 -0.13
CA THR A 65 -35.52 -1.09 0.60
C THR A 65 -34.46 -0.74 1.65
N GLY A 66 -33.91 0.48 1.58
CA GLY A 66 -32.77 0.91 2.39
C GLY A 66 -31.45 0.23 2.03
N ARG A 67 -31.36 -0.46 0.87
CA ARG A 67 -30.14 -1.16 0.44
C ARG A 67 -29.13 -0.18 -0.13
N ILE A 68 -27.87 -0.38 0.22
CA ILE A 68 -26.74 0.38 -0.32
C ILE A 68 -26.28 -0.29 -1.62
N ILE A 69 -26.12 0.50 -2.67
CA ILE A 69 -25.65 0.10 -4.00
C ILE A 69 -24.18 0.58 -4.13
N GLY A 70 -23.32 -0.21 -4.78
CA GLY A 70 -21.97 0.22 -5.18
C GLY A 70 -20.92 0.34 -4.06
N LEU A 71 -21.22 -0.08 -2.82
CA LEU A 71 -20.30 -0.04 -1.69
C LEU A 71 -19.35 -1.25 -1.60
N SER A 72 -19.66 -2.36 -2.27
CA SER A 72 -18.85 -3.60 -2.27
C SER A 72 -18.68 -4.19 -3.66
#